data_AF-A0A9R0JPR4-F1
#
_entry.id   AF-A0A9R0JPR4-F1
#
_cell.length_a   1.000
_cell.length_b   1.000
_cell.length_c   1.000
_cell.angle_alpha   90.00
_cell.angle_beta   90.00
_cell.angle_gamma   90.00
#
_symmetry.space_group_name_H-M   'P 1'
#
loop_
_entity.id
_entity.type
_entity.pdbx_description
1 polymer ?
#
loop_
_entity_poly.entity_id
_entity_poly.type
_entity_poly.pdbx_seq_one_letter_code
_entity_poly.pdbx_strand_id
1 'polypeptide(L)'
;MNTGRQRSMSGGCQHVLGYLKRMHFENPNFYYAIRGDHDRSTSNIFWIDAASRINYNYFGDTIVFDTSYCSSDYKVPFATFTGLNHHGQPVRFGCAVMLDESEAAYIWLFQTWLHAVSGKSPVSITTEPARFVQMAVSQVLPNTRLRYCKWSMFKETQTHLGHVYESHPTFEAEFRKCVDESETIEEFESRWGTLLEQYYLMDDEWMQSVYDARRMWVPVYMRDTFFGEHCVEGNEGRNIYFDGFITADTTLQVLIQDYEKAVGCWHEKELRAEDDTSNTMPLLKTPSPMEKQAANVYTRKIFMKFQEELVETLVNPATELEESGGVTMFRVAKFGEDHRDRIVTYNSLETKASCSCQMFEFSGVICRHILAVFRAKNVLTLPSEYLLKRWTRNAKSGGSLDEHAMEEPTNSRESLTIRYDNLRQDAVKFVEEGAKSIQVYNVAMNALEEAAKKVAAVKNQGVAQGGSLANDDNPVASCLSAEEKSKKIQELTTELENTNKRCEVYRANLLAVLKDMEDQKLKLSVKVHNARFSLKE
;
A
#
# COMPACT_ATOMS: atom_id res chain seq x y z
N MET A 1 33.33 3.49 -8.23
CA MET A 1 32.61 4.58 -8.94
C MET A 1 31.74 3.94 -10.02
N ASN A 2 30.44 3.76 -9.76
CA ASN A 2 29.51 3.20 -10.75
C ASN A 2 28.93 4.34 -11.58
N THR A 3 29.47 4.53 -12.78
CA THR A 3 28.89 5.41 -13.80
C THR A 3 27.52 4.85 -14.20
N GLY A 4 26.47 5.66 -14.14
CA GLY A 4 25.08 5.24 -14.44
C GLY A 4 24.98 4.45 -15.73
N ARG A 5 24.29 3.31 -15.70
CA ARG A 5 24.03 2.49 -16.89
C ARG A 5 22.96 3.17 -17.74
N GLN A 6 23.19 3.26 -19.04
CA GLN A 6 22.26 3.83 -20.01
C GLN A 6 21.84 2.72 -20.99
N ARG A 7 20.56 2.32 -20.96
CA ARG A 7 20.00 1.28 -21.85
C ARG A 7 19.21 1.92 -22.99
N SER A 8 19.47 1.52 -24.25
CA SER A 8 18.69 1.96 -25.42
C SER A 8 17.76 0.82 -25.86
N MET A 9 16.44 1.07 -25.90
CA MET A 9 15.43 0.07 -26.26
C MET A 9 14.39 0.64 -27.24
N SER A 10 14.81 0.89 -28.48
CA SER A 10 13.90 1.39 -29.53
C SER A 10 12.85 0.33 -29.92
N GLY A 11 11.57 0.62 -29.68
CA GLY A 11 10.41 -0.21 -30.06
C GLY A 11 9.55 -0.65 -28.87
N GLY A 12 10.18 -1.14 -27.79
CA GLY A 12 9.47 -1.56 -26.58
C GLY A 12 8.84 -0.39 -25.81
N CYS A 13 9.56 0.73 -25.70
CA CYS A 13 9.06 1.93 -25.03
C CYS A 13 7.83 2.51 -25.73
N GLN A 14 7.74 2.42 -27.07
CA GLN A 14 6.57 2.89 -27.80
C GLN A 14 5.32 2.08 -27.48
N HIS A 15 5.46 0.78 -27.25
CA HIS A 15 4.35 -0.09 -26.84
C HIS A 15 3.80 0.32 -25.46
N VAL A 16 4.69 0.48 -24.48
CA VAL A 16 4.33 0.99 -23.14
C VAL A 16 3.67 2.36 -23.25
N LEU A 17 4.25 3.30 -23.98
CA LEU A 17 3.69 4.64 -24.15
C LEU A 17 2.31 4.64 -24.83
N GLY A 18 2.10 3.76 -25.82
CA GLY A 18 0.80 3.58 -26.47
C GLY A 18 -0.26 3.11 -25.47
N TYR A 19 0.09 2.14 -24.63
CA TYR A 19 -0.74 1.68 -23.52
C TYR A 19 -1.08 2.82 -22.56
N LEU A 20 -0.07 3.55 -22.06
CA LEU A 20 -0.27 4.63 -21.08
C LEU A 20 -1.16 5.76 -21.61
N LYS A 21 -1.01 6.13 -22.89
CA LYS A 21 -1.87 7.13 -23.54
C LYS A 21 -3.32 6.66 -23.62
N ARG A 22 -3.54 5.39 -23.96
CA ARG A 22 -4.88 4.79 -23.98
C ARG A 22 -5.49 4.81 -22.58
N MET A 23 -4.77 4.34 -21.57
CA MET A 23 -5.26 4.32 -20.18
C MET A 23 -5.58 5.73 -19.65
N HIS A 24 -4.75 6.72 -19.98
CA HIS A 24 -5.00 8.12 -19.63
C HIS A 24 -6.24 8.70 -20.32
N PHE A 25 -6.44 8.37 -21.60
CA PHE A 25 -7.63 8.78 -22.34
C PHE A 25 -8.91 8.14 -21.78
N GLU A 26 -8.86 6.86 -21.42
CA GLU A 26 -9.98 6.12 -20.84
C GLU A 26 -10.30 6.56 -19.41
N ASN A 27 -9.28 6.94 -18.63
CA ASN A 27 -9.43 7.37 -17.25
C ASN A 27 -8.51 8.57 -16.94
N PRO A 28 -9.06 9.79 -16.84
CA PRO A 28 -8.27 11.00 -16.53
C PRO A 28 -7.52 10.95 -15.18
N ASN A 29 -7.88 10.02 -14.28
CA ASN A 29 -7.15 9.82 -13.01
C ASN A 29 -5.90 8.99 -13.15
N PHE A 30 -5.77 8.26 -14.26
CA PHE A 30 -4.52 7.62 -14.63
C PHE A 30 -3.50 8.71 -14.94
N TYR A 31 -2.37 8.68 -14.26
CA TYR A 31 -1.30 9.65 -14.43
C TYR A 31 -0.06 8.95 -14.92
N TYR A 32 0.62 9.57 -15.89
CA TYR A 32 1.92 9.12 -16.34
C TYR A 32 2.80 10.32 -16.67
N ALA A 33 4.11 10.13 -16.56
CA ALA A 33 5.11 11.13 -16.89
C ALA A 33 6.29 10.48 -17.58
N ILE A 34 6.97 11.26 -18.42
CA ILE A 34 8.12 10.82 -19.20
C ILE A 34 9.24 11.82 -18.96
N ARG A 35 10.44 11.31 -18.68
CA ARG A 35 11.66 12.09 -18.64
C ARG A 35 12.59 11.61 -19.74
N GLY A 36 12.90 12.48 -20.69
CA GLY A 36 13.91 12.23 -21.71
C GLY A 36 14.10 13.46 -22.61
N ASP A 37 15.22 13.49 -23.32
CA ASP A 37 15.47 14.48 -24.37
C ASP A 37 14.63 14.19 -25.62
N HIS A 38 14.67 15.13 -26.58
CA HIS A 38 13.90 15.13 -27.83
C HIS A 38 13.90 13.78 -28.60
N ASP A 39 14.90 12.93 -28.40
CA ASP A 39 15.00 11.60 -28.96
C ASP A 39 14.51 10.55 -27.94
N ARG A 40 13.24 10.14 -28.05
CA ARG A 40 12.46 9.31 -27.09
C ARG A 40 12.98 7.87 -26.88
N SER A 41 14.25 7.60 -27.15
CA SER A 41 14.92 6.29 -27.13
C SER A 41 15.56 5.95 -25.76
N THR A 42 15.72 6.92 -24.87
CA THR A 42 16.36 6.79 -23.54
C THR A 42 15.51 7.36 -22.40
N SER A 43 14.18 7.41 -22.58
CA SER A 43 13.30 8.08 -21.62
C SER A 43 12.87 7.18 -20.46
N ASN A 44 13.01 7.68 -19.23
CA ASN A 44 12.37 7.10 -18.06
C ASN A 44 10.88 7.37 -18.11
N ILE A 45 10.08 6.38 -17.72
CA ILE A 45 8.62 6.46 -17.80
C ILE A 45 8.07 6.08 -16.43
N PHE A 46 7.18 6.90 -15.88
CA PHE A 46 6.45 6.63 -14.66
C PHE A 46 4.94 6.58 -14.95
N TRP A 47 4.21 5.70 -14.27
CA TRP A 47 2.75 5.70 -14.31
C TRP A 47 2.12 5.18 -13.01
N ILE A 48 0.88 5.62 -12.79
CA ILE A 48 0.04 5.24 -11.67
C ILE A 48 -1.42 5.36 -12.09
N ASP A 49 -2.23 4.34 -11.79
CA ASP A 49 -3.66 4.38 -12.09
C ASP A 49 -4.49 4.97 -10.95
N ALA A 50 -5.77 5.19 -11.24
CA ALA A 50 -6.72 5.76 -10.30
C ALA A 50 -6.86 4.95 -9.00
N ALA A 51 -6.87 3.61 -9.10
CA ALA A 51 -7.04 2.73 -7.95
C ALA A 51 -5.80 2.78 -7.05
N SER A 52 -4.60 2.80 -7.63
CA SER A 52 -3.34 2.99 -6.90
C SER A 52 -3.28 4.31 -6.15
N ARG A 53 -3.74 5.41 -6.75
CA ARG A 53 -3.83 6.72 -6.09
C ARG A 53 -4.78 6.69 -4.89
N ILE A 54 -5.94 6.06 -5.05
CA ILE A 54 -6.92 5.89 -3.95
C ILE A 54 -6.34 4.99 -2.86
N ASN A 55 -5.72 3.86 -3.22
CA ASN A 55 -5.12 2.94 -2.27
C ASN A 55 -3.98 3.59 -1.48
N TYR A 56 -3.21 4.48 -2.10
CA TYR A 56 -2.17 5.23 -1.39
C TYR A 56 -2.75 6.12 -0.27
N ASN A 57 -3.96 6.65 -0.44
CA ASN A 57 -4.59 7.44 0.62
C ASN A 57 -4.87 6.61 1.88
N TYR A 58 -5.19 5.32 1.72
CA TYR A 58 -5.48 4.40 2.83
C TYR A 58 -4.23 3.72 3.40
N PHE A 59 -3.27 3.37 2.54
CA PHE A 59 -2.19 2.43 2.86
C PHE A 59 -0.80 2.95 2.49
N GLY A 60 -0.69 4.22 2.11
CA GLY A 60 0.56 4.87 1.71
C GLY A 60 1.41 5.38 2.88
N ASP A 61 1.06 5.01 4.11
CA ASP A 61 1.84 5.28 5.31
C ASP A 61 3.18 4.53 5.29
N THR A 62 3.24 3.34 4.71
CA THR A 62 4.47 2.58 4.52
C THR A 62 4.57 2.06 3.10
N ILE A 63 5.75 2.18 2.50
CA ILE A 63 5.97 1.76 1.11
C ILE A 63 7.21 0.89 0.95
N VAL A 64 7.18 0.05 -0.08
CA VAL A 64 8.34 -0.67 -0.61
C VAL A 64 8.62 -0.12 -2.00
N PHE A 65 9.83 0.40 -2.20
CA PHE A 65 10.35 0.79 -3.50
C PHE A 65 11.32 -0.27 -3.99
N ASP A 66 10.87 -1.07 -4.95
CA ASP A 66 11.59 -2.23 -5.46
C ASP A 66 12.22 -1.93 -6.83
N THR A 67 13.54 -2.12 -6.90
CA THR A 67 14.36 -2.00 -8.10
C THR A 67 15.07 -3.31 -8.45
N SER A 68 14.65 -4.45 -7.88
CA SER A 68 15.26 -5.76 -8.16
C SER A 68 15.22 -6.13 -9.64
N TYR A 69 14.13 -5.76 -10.33
CA TYR A 69 13.96 -5.91 -11.78
C TYR A 69 14.80 -4.90 -12.60
N CYS A 70 15.47 -3.92 -11.98
CA CYS A 70 16.44 -3.04 -12.66
C CYS A 70 17.83 -3.68 -12.82
N SER A 71 18.08 -4.81 -12.16
CA SER A 71 19.39 -5.48 -12.23
C SER A 71 19.75 -5.93 -13.65
N SER A 72 21.02 -6.29 -13.87
CA SER A 72 21.51 -6.77 -15.17
C SER A 72 20.85 -8.06 -15.64
N ASP A 73 20.28 -8.82 -14.71
CA ASP A 73 19.70 -10.13 -14.99
C ASP A 73 18.33 -10.03 -15.68
N TYR A 74 17.73 -8.83 -15.69
CA TYR A 74 16.44 -8.57 -16.31
C TYR A 74 16.57 -7.74 -17.58
N LYS A 75 15.82 -8.15 -18.61
CA LYS A 75 15.74 -7.44 -19.90
C LYS A 75 14.99 -6.11 -19.82
N VAL A 76 14.24 -5.86 -18.75
CA VAL A 76 13.42 -4.65 -18.57
C VAL A 76 13.77 -4.01 -17.24
N PRO A 77 14.26 -2.76 -17.23
CA PRO A 77 14.59 -2.10 -15.97
C PRO A 77 13.32 -1.53 -15.32
N PHE A 78 12.63 -2.38 -14.56
CA PHE A 78 11.33 -2.07 -13.97
C PHE A 78 11.45 -1.75 -12.48
N ALA A 79 10.85 -0.64 -12.06
CA ALA A 79 10.81 -0.23 -10.67
C ALA A 79 9.35 -0.09 -10.20
N THR A 80 9.08 -0.40 -8.95
CA THR A 80 7.69 -0.41 -8.43
C THR A 80 7.59 0.20 -7.05
N PHE A 81 6.48 0.92 -6.84
CA PHE A 81 6.05 1.39 -5.53
C PHE A 81 4.91 0.49 -5.07
N THR A 82 5.07 -0.17 -3.95
CA THR A 82 4.05 -1.06 -3.35
C THR A 82 3.92 -0.81 -1.86
N GLY A 83 2.91 -1.41 -1.24
CA GLY A 83 2.70 -1.44 0.21
C GLY A 83 1.77 -2.60 0.57
N LEU A 84 1.15 -2.53 1.75
CA LEU A 84 0.23 -3.57 2.22
C LEU A 84 -1.16 -2.99 2.50
N ASN A 85 -2.20 -3.64 1.99
CA ASN A 85 -3.58 -3.30 2.33
C ASN A 85 -3.98 -3.81 3.73
N HIS A 86 -5.21 -3.55 4.14
CA HIS A 86 -5.78 -3.95 5.43
C HIS A 86 -5.86 -5.47 5.65
N HIS A 87 -5.67 -6.28 4.60
CA HIS A 87 -5.55 -7.74 4.66
C HIS A 87 -4.09 -8.23 4.71
N GLY A 88 -3.12 -7.32 4.78
CA GLY A 88 -1.71 -7.66 4.69
C GLY A 88 -1.32 -8.25 3.35
N GLN A 89 -2.01 -7.85 2.27
CA GLN A 89 -1.70 -8.24 0.90
C GLN A 89 -1.00 -7.08 0.17
N PRO A 90 -0.07 -7.39 -0.76
CA PRO A 90 0.55 -6.38 -1.61
C PRO A 90 -0.46 -5.53 -2.36
N VAL A 91 -0.26 -4.21 -2.30
CA VAL A 91 -0.99 -3.22 -3.09
C VAL A 91 0.02 -2.32 -3.81
N ARG A 92 -0.29 -1.90 -5.03
CA ARG A 92 0.60 -1.07 -5.85
C ARG A 92 0.22 0.41 -5.74
N PHE A 93 1.25 1.26 -5.71
CA PHE A 93 1.18 2.72 -5.68
C PHE A 93 1.89 3.40 -6.86
N GLY A 94 2.39 2.64 -7.84
CA GLY A 94 3.00 3.18 -9.04
C GLY A 94 4.06 2.25 -9.61
N CYS A 95 4.40 2.48 -10.87
CA CYS A 95 5.43 1.73 -11.59
C CYS A 95 6.27 2.68 -12.44
N ALA A 96 7.50 2.26 -12.72
CA ALA A 96 8.38 2.97 -13.63
C ALA A 96 9.24 2.03 -14.47
N VAL A 97 9.62 2.50 -15.64
CA VAL A 97 10.72 1.94 -16.44
C VAL A 97 11.89 2.93 -16.35
N MET A 98 13.03 2.44 -15.85
CA MET A 98 14.22 3.23 -15.54
C MET A 98 15.37 2.88 -16.50
N LEU A 99 15.44 3.55 -17.65
CA LEU A 99 16.52 3.36 -18.63
C LEU A 99 17.79 4.14 -18.27
N ASP A 100 17.62 5.26 -17.56
CA ASP A 100 18.67 6.04 -16.88
C ASP A 100 18.54 5.82 -15.37
N GLU A 101 19.53 5.16 -14.78
CA GLU A 101 19.62 4.86 -13.35
C GLU A 101 20.49 5.91 -12.59
N SER A 102 20.65 7.12 -13.13
CA SER A 102 21.35 8.21 -12.46
C SER A 102 20.63 8.72 -11.21
N GLU A 103 21.38 9.38 -10.32
CA GLU A 103 20.82 10.10 -9.17
C GLU A 103 19.70 11.07 -9.58
N ALA A 104 19.95 11.88 -10.61
CA ALA A 104 18.97 12.81 -11.13
C ALA A 104 17.69 12.08 -11.55
N ALA A 105 17.80 10.92 -12.19
CA ALA A 105 16.65 10.12 -12.62
C ALA A 105 15.79 9.63 -11.46
N TYR A 106 16.41 9.14 -10.38
CA TYR A 106 15.67 8.75 -9.18
C TYR A 106 15.04 9.96 -8.49
N ILE A 107 15.73 11.10 -8.39
CA ILE A 107 15.14 12.34 -7.85
C ILE A 107 13.87 12.71 -8.64
N TRP A 108 13.94 12.70 -9.97
CA TRP A 108 12.76 12.95 -10.80
C TRP A 108 11.66 11.93 -10.56
N LEU A 109 11.99 10.65 -10.45
CA LEU A 109 11.00 9.60 -10.22
C LEU A 109 10.27 9.82 -8.90
N PHE A 110 11.00 10.04 -7.80
CA PHE A 110 10.40 10.27 -6.48
C PHE A 110 9.58 11.56 -6.44
N GLN A 111 10.05 12.65 -7.05
CA GLN A 111 9.27 13.91 -7.13
C GLN A 111 7.98 13.72 -7.93
N THR A 112 8.07 13.02 -9.06
CA THR A 112 6.93 12.73 -9.94
C THR A 112 5.91 11.83 -9.25
N TRP A 113 6.38 10.77 -8.60
CA TRP A 113 5.53 9.87 -7.83
C TRP A 113 4.85 10.61 -6.69
N LEU A 114 5.60 11.37 -5.88
CA LEU A 114 5.08 12.15 -4.76
C LEU A 114 4.02 13.14 -5.22
N HIS A 115 4.23 13.83 -6.35
CA HIS A 115 3.22 14.69 -6.96
C HIS A 115 1.95 13.92 -7.34
N ALA A 116 2.09 12.73 -7.94
CA ALA A 116 0.96 11.92 -8.37
C ALA A 116 0.11 11.39 -7.20
N VAL A 117 0.72 11.21 -6.03
CA VAL A 117 0.04 10.83 -4.77
C VAL A 117 -0.30 12.05 -3.89
N SER A 118 -0.43 13.23 -4.50
CA SER A 118 -0.89 14.46 -3.85
C SER A 118 0.04 15.01 -2.75
N GLY A 119 1.34 14.74 -2.85
CA GLY A 119 2.35 15.30 -1.95
C GLY A 119 2.42 14.65 -0.57
N LYS A 120 1.60 13.64 -0.29
CA LYS A 120 1.61 12.93 0.98
C LYS A 120 2.84 12.02 1.04
N SER A 121 3.77 12.33 1.95
CA SER A 121 4.97 11.51 2.15
C SER A 121 4.66 10.31 3.07
N PRO A 122 5.26 9.13 2.83
CA PRO A 122 5.12 7.99 3.71
C PRO A 122 5.91 8.19 5.02
N VAL A 123 5.52 7.48 6.08
CA VAL A 123 6.28 7.40 7.33
C VAL A 123 7.59 6.64 7.10
N SER A 124 7.54 5.54 6.36
CA SER A 124 8.70 4.72 6.07
C SER A 124 8.73 4.16 4.65
N ILE A 125 9.95 3.94 4.15
CA ILE A 125 10.24 3.36 2.85
C ILE A 125 11.26 2.23 2.99
N THR A 126 10.95 1.10 2.37
CA THR A 126 11.87 -0.05 2.27
C THR A 126 12.35 -0.20 0.84
N THR A 127 13.64 -0.40 0.64
CA THR A 127 14.21 -0.53 -0.71
C THR A 127 15.43 -1.44 -0.72
N GLU A 128 15.85 -1.87 -1.90
CA GLU A 128 17.11 -2.57 -2.10
C GLU A 128 18.29 -1.63 -1.78
N PRO A 129 19.46 -2.14 -1.31
CA PRO A 129 20.65 -1.32 -1.14
C PRO A 129 21.07 -0.65 -2.45
N ALA A 130 20.77 0.64 -2.60
CA ALA A 130 21.08 1.39 -3.81
C ALA A 130 21.41 2.85 -3.47
N ARG A 131 22.68 3.23 -3.67
CA ARG A 131 23.19 4.57 -3.32
C ARG A 131 22.37 5.71 -3.94
N PHE A 132 22.02 5.62 -5.22
CA PHE A 132 21.26 6.67 -5.90
C PHE A 132 19.82 6.76 -5.38
N VAL A 133 19.23 5.64 -4.96
CA VAL A 133 17.91 5.63 -4.31
C VAL A 133 18.00 6.28 -2.93
N GLN A 134 18.98 5.92 -2.12
CA GLN A 134 19.23 6.53 -0.82
C GLN A 134 19.36 8.06 -0.92
N MET A 135 20.17 8.54 -1.88
CA MET A 135 20.35 9.97 -2.12
C MET A 135 19.04 10.65 -2.53
N ALA A 136 18.30 10.07 -3.49
CA ALA A 136 17.02 10.62 -3.93
C ALA A 136 15.97 10.65 -2.79
N VAL A 137 15.88 9.60 -1.98
CA VAL A 137 14.98 9.56 -0.80
C VAL A 137 15.37 10.65 0.19
N SER A 138 16.66 10.80 0.52
CA SER A 138 17.11 11.82 1.47
C SER A 138 16.78 13.25 1.02
N GLN A 139 16.73 13.49 -0.30
CA GLN A 139 16.41 14.80 -0.86
C GLN A 139 14.91 15.06 -1.01
N VAL A 140 14.14 14.05 -1.46
CA VAL A 140 12.72 14.22 -1.82
C VAL A 140 11.79 13.91 -0.64
N LEU A 141 12.21 13.00 0.26
CA LEU A 141 11.42 12.50 1.38
C LEU A 141 12.22 12.63 2.70
N PRO A 142 12.62 13.84 3.12
CA PRO A 142 13.56 14.05 4.24
C PRO A 142 13.04 13.55 5.60
N ASN A 143 11.73 13.45 5.77
CA ASN A 143 11.09 12.99 7.01
C ASN A 143 10.71 11.50 6.98
N THR A 144 10.96 10.80 5.87
CA THR A 144 10.62 9.38 5.74
C THR A 144 11.78 8.52 6.23
N ARG A 145 11.51 7.53 7.09
CA ARG A 145 12.52 6.58 7.53
C ARG A 145 12.85 5.59 6.41
N LEU A 146 14.09 5.65 5.92
CA LEU A 146 14.62 4.69 4.95
C LEU A 146 15.10 3.42 5.64
N ARG A 147 14.73 2.27 5.05
CA ARG A 147 15.21 0.94 5.41
C ARG A 147 15.68 0.17 4.18
N TYR A 148 16.82 -0.51 4.27
CA TYR A 148 17.23 -1.51 3.31
C TYR A 148 16.53 -2.85 3.58
N CYS A 149 16.11 -3.49 2.51
CA CYS A 149 15.53 -4.82 2.52
C CYS A 149 16.51 -5.81 3.17
N LYS A 150 16.10 -6.42 4.28
CA LYS A 150 16.94 -7.33 5.06
C LYS A 150 17.37 -8.55 4.23
N TRP A 151 16.44 -9.09 3.43
CA TRP A 151 16.73 -10.21 2.53
C TRP A 151 17.86 -9.86 1.55
N SER A 152 17.83 -8.66 1.00
CA SER A 152 18.82 -8.18 0.03
C SER A 152 20.18 -7.95 0.67
N MET A 153 20.23 -7.41 1.88
CA MET A 153 21.47 -7.31 2.67
C MET A 153 22.12 -8.69 2.87
N PHE A 154 21.33 -9.71 3.22
CA PHE A 154 21.84 -11.08 3.36
C PHE A 154 22.33 -11.65 2.02
N LYS A 155 21.57 -11.46 0.93
CA LYS A 155 21.94 -11.95 -0.40
C LYS A 155 23.20 -11.28 -0.94
N GLU A 156 23.33 -9.97 -0.79
CA GLU A 156 24.52 -9.22 -1.22
C GLU A 156 25.73 -9.63 -0.38
N THR A 157 25.54 -9.83 0.93
CA THR A 157 26.60 -10.37 1.80
C THR A 157 27.04 -11.76 1.39
N GLN A 158 26.12 -12.65 1.03
CA GLN A 158 26.46 -13.96 0.50
C GLN A 158 27.25 -13.87 -0.82
N THR A 159 26.95 -12.87 -1.65
CA THR A 159 27.65 -12.65 -2.92
C THR A 159 29.08 -12.17 -2.70
N HIS A 160 29.29 -11.22 -1.78
CA HIS A 160 30.63 -10.68 -1.45
C HIS A 160 31.48 -11.66 -0.64
N LEU A 161 30.86 -12.37 0.30
CA LEU A 161 31.53 -13.31 1.20
C LEU A 161 31.35 -14.77 0.77
N GLY A 162 31.14 -15.05 -0.52
CA GLY A 162 30.94 -16.41 -1.02
C GLY A 162 31.99 -17.41 -0.53
N HIS A 163 33.26 -16.97 -0.47
CA HIS A 163 34.37 -17.75 0.06
C HIS A 163 34.23 -18.11 1.55
N VAL A 164 33.66 -17.22 2.37
CA VAL A 164 33.38 -17.48 3.80
C VAL A 164 32.24 -18.48 3.94
N TYR A 165 31.16 -18.29 3.16
CA TYR A 165 30.02 -19.20 3.16
C TYR A 165 30.43 -20.62 2.76
N GLU A 166 31.34 -20.77 1.79
CA GLU A 166 31.86 -22.07 1.37
C GLU A 166 32.81 -22.69 2.40
N SER A 167 33.68 -21.90 3.02
CA SER A 167 34.67 -22.38 3.98
C SER A 167 34.10 -22.63 5.38
N HIS A 168 33.02 -21.94 5.75
CA HIS A 168 32.41 -21.97 7.08
C HIS A 168 30.89 -22.17 7.00
N PRO A 169 30.40 -23.42 7.00
CA PRO A 169 28.97 -23.71 6.86
C PRO A 169 28.07 -23.13 7.97
N THR A 170 28.63 -22.80 9.15
CA THR A 170 27.86 -22.20 10.25
C THR A 170 27.69 -20.69 10.14
N PHE A 171 28.49 -20.01 9.29
CA PHE A 171 28.51 -18.55 9.19
C PHE A 171 27.13 -17.96 8.90
N GLU A 172 26.39 -18.53 7.94
CA GLU A 172 25.07 -18.00 7.60
C GLU A 172 24.10 -18.01 8.79
N ALA A 173 24.06 -19.12 9.53
CA ALA A 173 23.18 -19.27 10.68
C ALA A 173 23.58 -18.32 11.82
N GLU A 174 24.88 -18.17 12.08
CA GLU A 174 25.39 -17.27 13.11
C GLU A 174 25.20 -15.79 12.74
N PHE A 175 25.41 -15.43 11.48
CA PHE A 175 25.17 -14.08 10.97
C PHE A 175 23.68 -13.71 11.06
N ARG A 176 22.78 -14.60 10.61
CA ARG A 176 21.33 -14.40 10.76
C ARG A 176 20.93 -14.28 12.22
N LYS A 177 21.43 -15.15 13.09
CA LYS A 177 21.20 -15.11 14.54
C LYS A 177 21.69 -13.81 15.16
N CYS A 178 22.85 -13.30 14.75
CA CYS A 178 23.37 -12.01 15.20
C CYS A 178 22.40 -10.86 14.90
N VAL A 179 21.76 -10.87 13.73
CA VAL A 179 20.85 -9.80 13.31
C VAL A 179 19.45 -9.98 13.88
N ASP A 180 18.87 -11.18 13.77
CA ASP A 180 17.46 -11.46 14.05
C ASP A 180 17.19 -11.72 15.54
N GLU A 181 18.12 -12.34 16.26
CA GLU A 181 17.94 -12.67 17.67
C GLU A 181 18.54 -11.65 18.64
N SER A 182 19.05 -10.51 18.14
CA SER A 182 19.50 -9.43 19.02
C SER A 182 18.30 -8.64 19.53
N GLU A 183 18.22 -8.47 20.84
CA GLU A 183 17.09 -7.80 21.47
C GLU A 183 17.38 -6.35 21.79
N THR A 184 18.62 -6.02 22.13
CA THR A 184 19.09 -4.65 22.37
C THR A 184 20.20 -4.24 21.40
N ILE A 185 20.50 -2.95 21.37
CA ILE A 185 21.62 -2.42 20.59
C ILE A 185 22.94 -2.99 21.15
N GLU A 186 23.09 -3.05 22.46
CA GLU A 186 24.30 -3.54 23.13
C GLU A 186 24.56 -5.02 22.83
N GLU A 187 23.51 -5.84 22.81
CA GLU A 187 23.60 -7.25 22.41
C GLU A 187 24.03 -7.40 20.95
N PHE A 188 23.45 -6.59 20.05
CA PHE A 188 23.84 -6.60 18.64
C PHE A 188 25.31 -6.22 18.48
N GLU A 189 25.75 -5.11 19.08
CA GLU A 189 27.14 -4.64 18.96
C GLU A 189 28.13 -5.68 19.51
N SER A 190 27.80 -6.34 20.62
CA SER A 190 28.61 -7.42 21.17
C SER A 190 28.65 -8.64 20.25
N ARG A 191 27.49 -9.14 19.79
CA ARG A 191 27.42 -10.32 18.90
C ARG A 191 28.08 -10.05 17.55
N TRP A 192 27.95 -8.84 17.04
CA TRP A 192 28.58 -8.42 15.79
C TRP A 192 30.10 -8.46 15.89
N GLY A 193 30.67 -7.90 16.97
CA GLY A 193 32.11 -7.97 17.22
C GLY A 193 32.60 -9.42 17.29
N THR A 194 31.94 -10.27 18.09
CA THR A 194 32.29 -11.70 18.20
C THR A 194 32.21 -12.43 16.86
N LEU A 195 31.18 -12.14 16.05
CA LEU A 195 31.03 -12.73 14.72
C LEU A 195 32.22 -12.37 13.82
N LEU A 196 32.59 -11.09 13.76
CA LEU A 196 33.70 -10.65 12.92
C LEU A 196 35.05 -11.23 13.38
N GLU A 197 35.28 -11.34 14.68
CA GLU A 197 36.50 -11.96 15.23
C GLU A 197 36.58 -13.45 14.88
N GLN A 198 35.48 -14.18 15.06
CA GLN A 198 35.42 -15.62 14.84
C GLN A 198 35.72 -16.02 13.38
N TYR A 199 35.30 -15.19 12.43
CA TYR A 199 35.47 -15.44 11.00
C TYR A 199 36.59 -14.61 10.34
N TYR A 200 37.38 -13.89 11.14
CA TYR A 200 38.50 -13.04 10.67
C TYR A 200 38.06 -11.96 9.66
N LEU A 201 36.91 -11.33 9.90
CA LEU A 201 36.29 -10.32 9.02
C LEU A 201 36.39 -8.88 9.55
N MET A 202 37.23 -8.64 10.56
CA MET A 202 37.38 -7.31 11.19
C MET A 202 37.80 -6.22 10.20
N ASP A 203 38.68 -6.56 9.26
CA ASP A 203 39.22 -5.65 8.24
C ASP A 203 38.53 -5.80 6.87
N ASP A 204 37.44 -6.58 6.79
CA ASP A 204 36.72 -6.78 5.53
C ASP A 204 35.90 -5.53 5.16
N GLU A 205 36.21 -4.93 4.00
CA GLU A 205 35.58 -3.69 3.54
C GLU A 205 34.05 -3.83 3.37
N TRP A 206 33.58 -5.02 2.95
CA TRP A 206 32.16 -5.26 2.77
C TRP A 206 31.44 -5.29 4.12
N MET A 207 31.95 -6.03 5.10
CA MET A 207 31.37 -6.10 6.45
C MET A 207 31.40 -4.74 7.16
N GLN A 208 32.42 -3.92 6.93
CA GLN A 208 32.46 -2.54 7.41
C GLN A 208 31.33 -1.71 6.80
N SER A 209 31.11 -1.80 5.48
CA SER A 209 30.00 -1.13 4.80
C SER A 209 28.62 -1.60 5.32
N VAL A 210 28.45 -2.91 5.55
CA VAL A 210 27.21 -3.48 6.12
C VAL A 210 26.97 -2.96 7.55
N TYR A 211 28.02 -2.82 8.35
CA TYR A 211 27.97 -2.27 9.70
C TYR A 211 27.65 -0.77 9.70
N ASP A 212 28.26 0.01 8.80
CA ASP A 212 27.96 1.44 8.65
C ASP A 212 26.49 1.68 8.29
N ALA A 213 25.91 0.76 7.51
CA ALA A 213 24.50 0.78 7.16
C ALA A 213 23.56 0.25 8.28
N ARG A 214 24.05 -0.26 9.43
CA ARG A 214 23.25 -0.99 10.43
C ARG A 214 21.95 -0.30 10.86
N ARG A 215 21.97 1.03 10.97
CA ARG A 215 20.79 1.84 11.34
C ARG A 215 19.68 1.89 10.29
N MET A 216 19.92 1.32 9.11
CA MET A 216 18.99 1.24 7.99
C MET A 216 18.53 -0.19 7.72
N TRP A 217 19.02 -1.24 8.40
CA TRP A 217 18.60 -2.60 8.06
C TRP A 217 18.53 -3.58 9.24
N VAL A 218 19.24 -3.30 10.33
CA VAL A 218 19.23 -4.17 11.51
C VAL A 218 17.99 -3.85 12.38
N PRO A 219 17.15 -4.85 12.73
CA PRO A 219 15.87 -4.61 13.40
C PRO A 219 15.95 -3.77 14.67
N VAL A 220 16.93 -4.01 15.56
CA VAL A 220 17.05 -3.29 16.84
C VAL A 220 17.15 -1.76 16.71
N TYR A 221 17.58 -1.26 15.54
CA TYR A 221 17.73 0.18 15.26
C TYR A 221 16.49 0.82 14.59
N MET A 222 15.45 0.04 14.32
CA MET A 222 14.31 0.47 13.49
C MET A 222 12.94 0.21 14.12
N ARG A 223 12.89 -0.48 15.26
CA ARG A 223 11.63 -0.85 15.93
C ARG A 223 10.82 0.36 16.42
N ASP A 224 11.46 1.52 16.56
CA ASP A 224 10.82 2.78 16.93
C ASP A 224 9.97 3.42 15.82
N THR A 225 10.04 2.88 14.60
CA THR A 225 9.37 3.43 13.43
C THR A 225 8.35 2.45 12.86
N PHE A 226 7.21 2.97 12.44
CA PHE A 226 6.17 2.17 11.81
C PHE A 226 6.57 1.74 10.39
N PHE A 227 6.68 0.43 10.17
CA PHE A 227 6.89 -0.18 8.84
C PHE A 227 5.65 -0.94 8.35
N GLY A 228 4.65 -1.12 9.21
CA GLY A 228 3.39 -1.77 8.82
C GLY A 228 3.58 -3.21 8.34
N GLU A 229 4.70 -3.80 8.73
CA GLU A 229 5.09 -5.15 8.41
C GLU A 229 4.64 -6.12 9.49
N HIS A 230 4.53 -7.37 9.08
CA HIS A 230 4.08 -8.43 9.93
C HIS A 230 5.24 -9.42 9.95
N CYS A 231 5.95 -9.51 11.07
CA CYS A 231 7.11 -10.38 11.24
C CYS A 231 6.65 -11.85 11.17
N VAL A 232 6.61 -12.44 9.96
CA VAL A 232 6.47 -13.87 9.76
C VAL A 232 7.29 -14.25 8.54
N GLU A 233 8.35 -15.04 8.79
CA GLU A 233 9.08 -15.88 7.85
C GLU A 233 9.87 -15.19 6.71
N GLY A 234 11.17 -14.95 6.98
CA GLY A 234 12.28 -15.12 6.02
C GLY A 234 12.35 -14.25 4.76
N ASN A 235 11.31 -13.46 4.48
CA ASN A 235 11.13 -12.68 3.25
C ASN A 235 10.82 -11.20 3.56
N GLU A 236 11.18 -10.74 4.77
CA GLU A 236 10.96 -9.37 5.25
C GLU A 236 11.50 -8.34 4.26
N GLY A 237 10.64 -7.42 3.83
CA GLY A 237 10.97 -6.37 2.87
C GLY A 237 10.94 -6.78 1.40
N ARG A 238 10.79 -8.06 1.04
CA ARG A 238 10.72 -8.47 -0.37
C ARG A 238 9.37 -8.12 -0.97
N ASN A 239 9.38 -7.35 -2.05
CA ASN A 239 8.18 -7.07 -2.83
C ASN A 239 7.75 -8.32 -3.61
N ILE A 240 6.57 -8.85 -3.27
CA ILE A 240 6.01 -10.04 -3.92
C ILE A 240 4.94 -9.71 -4.97
N TYR A 241 4.67 -8.43 -5.24
CA TYR A 241 3.54 -8.03 -6.10
C TYR A 241 3.69 -8.57 -7.53
N PHE A 242 4.90 -8.49 -8.11
CA PHE A 242 5.20 -8.98 -9.45
C PHE A 242 5.96 -10.31 -9.45
N ASP A 243 6.09 -10.97 -8.29
CA ASP A 243 6.76 -12.26 -8.19
C ASP A 243 5.98 -13.33 -8.96
N GLY A 244 6.70 -14.10 -9.80
CA GLY A 244 6.11 -15.05 -10.74
C GLY A 244 5.41 -14.45 -11.97
N PHE A 245 5.25 -13.12 -12.05
CA PHE A 245 4.73 -12.44 -13.25
C PHE A 245 5.86 -11.89 -14.12
N ILE A 246 6.80 -11.18 -13.50
CA ILE A 246 7.96 -10.61 -14.21
C ILE A 246 9.16 -11.54 -13.99
N THR A 247 9.75 -11.97 -15.09
CA THR A 247 10.91 -12.87 -15.12
C THR A 247 12.08 -12.20 -15.83
N ALA A 248 13.27 -12.80 -15.73
CA ALA A 248 14.47 -12.35 -16.44
C ALA A 248 14.23 -12.23 -17.97
N ASP A 249 13.36 -13.08 -18.51
CA ASP A 249 13.03 -13.13 -19.94
C ASP A 249 11.92 -12.16 -20.37
N THR A 250 11.19 -11.55 -19.42
CA THR A 250 10.12 -10.60 -19.73
C THR A 250 10.68 -9.42 -20.52
N THR A 251 10.08 -9.13 -21.68
CA THR A 251 10.47 -7.99 -22.54
C THR A 251 9.52 -6.82 -22.33
N LEU A 252 9.90 -5.61 -22.77
CA LEU A 252 9.03 -4.42 -22.70
C LEU A 252 7.68 -4.60 -23.42
N GLN A 253 7.62 -5.46 -24.44
CA GLN A 253 6.38 -5.76 -25.16
C GLN A 253 5.44 -6.63 -24.32
N VAL A 254 5.98 -7.57 -23.56
CA VAL A 254 5.20 -8.49 -22.72
C VAL A 254 4.90 -7.88 -21.34
N LEU A 255 5.71 -6.91 -20.89
CA LEU A 255 5.58 -6.23 -19.60
C LEU A 255 4.14 -5.77 -19.30
N ILE A 256 3.47 -5.12 -20.26
CA ILE A 256 2.11 -4.62 -20.06
C ILE A 256 1.10 -5.76 -19.84
N GLN A 257 1.25 -6.87 -20.56
CA GLN A 257 0.37 -8.02 -20.39
C GLN A 257 0.56 -8.65 -19.00
N ASP A 258 1.81 -8.83 -18.57
CA ASP A 258 2.10 -9.40 -17.24
C ASP A 258 1.72 -8.43 -16.12
N TYR A 259 1.84 -7.13 -16.36
CA TYR A 259 1.35 -6.07 -15.48
C TYR A 259 -0.17 -6.17 -15.28
N GLU A 260 -0.96 -6.27 -16.34
CA GLU A 260 -2.43 -6.38 -16.25
C GLU A 260 -2.85 -7.69 -15.57
N LYS A 261 -2.17 -8.81 -15.86
CA LYS A 261 -2.40 -10.08 -15.16
C LYS A 261 -2.15 -9.97 -13.66
N ALA A 262 -1.05 -9.33 -13.26
CA ALA A 262 -0.72 -9.13 -11.85
C ALA A 262 -1.79 -8.27 -11.15
N VAL A 263 -2.21 -7.18 -11.79
CA VAL A 263 -3.29 -6.31 -11.27
C VAL A 263 -4.59 -7.09 -11.08
N GLY A 264 -5.02 -7.87 -12.08
CA GLY A 264 -6.22 -8.69 -11.99
C GLY A 264 -6.14 -9.76 -10.89
N CYS A 265 -5.01 -10.45 -10.78
CA CYS A 265 -4.79 -11.48 -9.77
C CYS A 265 -4.87 -10.93 -8.34
N TRP A 266 -4.22 -9.80 -8.07
CA TRP A 266 -4.26 -9.19 -6.74
C TRP A 266 -5.64 -8.60 -6.42
N HIS A 267 -6.33 -8.03 -7.41
CA HIS A 267 -7.69 -7.57 -7.21
C HIS A 267 -8.64 -8.73 -6.82
N GLU A 268 -8.55 -9.87 -7.49
CA GLU A 268 -9.34 -11.06 -7.14
C GLU A 268 -9.00 -11.58 -5.74
N LYS A 269 -7.72 -11.63 -5.36
CA LYS A 269 -7.29 -12.02 -4.01
C LYS A 269 -7.79 -11.08 -2.93
N GLU A 270 -7.87 -9.78 -3.20
CA GLU A 270 -8.42 -8.80 -2.27
C GLU A 270 -9.94 -8.99 -2.12
N LEU A 271 -10.68 -9.17 -3.22
CA LEU A 271 -12.12 -9.44 -3.18
C LEU A 271 -12.44 -10.70 -2.36
N ARG A 272 -11.67 -11.78 -2.54
CA ARG A 272 -11.82 -13.01 -1.75
C ARG A 272 -11.55 -12.79 -0.26
N ALA A 273 -10.52 -12.00 0.08
CA ALA A 273 -10.21 -11.69 1.48
C ALA A 273 -11.28 -10.81 2.14
N GLU A 274 -11.89 -9.90 1.38
CA GLU A 274 -13.00 -9.07 1.82
C GLU A 274 -14.27 -9.90 2.05
N ASP A 275 -14.58 -10.82 1.14
CA ASP A 275 -15.68 -11.78 1.25
C ASP A 275 -15.52 -12.67 2.50
N ASP A 276 -14.35 -13.29 2.66
CA ASP A 276 -14.01 -14.09 3.84
C ASP A 276 -14.20 -13.28 5.14
N THR A 277 -13.74 -12.03 5.17
CA THR A 277 -13.82 -11.18 6.37
C THR A 277 -15.25 -10.76 6.69
N SER A 278 -16.07 -10.52 5.67
CA SER A 278 -17.45 -10.07 5.82
C SER A 278 -18.41 -11.21 6.14
N ASN A 279 -18.20 -12.37 5.52
CA ASN A 279 -19.17 -13.47 5.53
C ASN A 279 -18.79 -14.63 6.45
N THR A 280 -17.55 -14.66 6.98
CA THR A 280 -17.13 -15.66 7.96
C THR A 280 -16.82 -15.03 9.31
N MET A 281 -17.29 -15.66 10.38
CA MET A 281 -16.84 -15.30 11.72
C MET A 281 -15.58 -16.11 12.06
N PRO A 282 -14.49 -15.44 12.49
CA PRO A 282 -13.31 -16.17 12.91
C PRO A 282 -13.59 -16.93 14.21
N LEU A 283 -12.99 -18.11 14.34
CA LEU A 283 -13.10 -18.92 15.55
C LEU A 283 -12.31 -18.24 16.68
N LEU A 284 -12.95 -18.05 17.83
CA LEU A 284 -12.29 -17.54 19.02
C LEU A 284 -11.58 -18.69 19.76
N LYS A 285 -10.36 -18.45 20.24
CA LYS A 285 -9.58 -19.41 21.03
C LYS A 285 -9.79 -19.22 22.53
N THR A 286 -10.31 -18.08 22.96
CA THR A 286 -10.58 -17.75 24.36
C THR A 286 -11.98 -17.11 24.51
N PRO A 287 -12.56 -17.12 25.72
CA PRO A 287 -13.80 -16.37 26.00
C PRO A 287 -13.54 -14.87 26.26
N SER A 288 -12.34 -14.35 25.94
CA SER A 288 -11.96 -12.98 26.26
C SER A 288 -12.83 -11.95 25.51
N PRO A 289 -13.39 -10.93 26.22
CA PRO A 289 -14.10 -9.83 25.55
C PRO A 289 -13.22 -9.07 24.55
N MET A 290 -11.92 -8.98 24.84
CA MET A 290 -10.93 -8.33 23.98
C MET A 290 -10.77 -9.06 22.65
N GLU A 291 -10.76 -10.40 22.69
CA GLU A 291 -10.70 -11.22 21.48
C GLU A 291 -11.95 -11.03 20.63
N LYS A 292 -13.13 -11.01 21.26
CA LYS A 292 -14.40 -10.76 20.58
C LYS A 292 -14.45 -9.37 19.94
N GLN A 293 -13.94 -8.34 20.62
CA GLN A 293 -13.82 -6.99 20.07
C GLN A 293 -12.90 -6.99 18.85
N ALA A 294 -11.70 -7.54 18.98
CA ALA A 294 -10.72 -7.60 17.90
C ALA A 294 -11.25 -8.36 16.67
N ALA A 295 -11.98 -9.47 16.90
CA ALA A 295 -12.62 -10.24 15.84
C ALA A 295 -13.61 -9.43 15.00
N ASN A 296 -14.31 -8.47 15.63
CA ASN A 296 -15.29 -7.61 14.97
C ASN A 296 -14.66 -6.40 14.27
N VAL A 297 -13.50 -5.93 14.74
CA VAL A 297 -12.86 -4.71 14.25
C VAL A 297 -11.84 -5.00 13.15
N TYR A 298 -11.00 -6.02 13.32
CA TYR A 298 -9.94 -6.34 12.38
C TYR A 298 -10.43 -7.13 11.17
N THR A 299 -9.67 -7.03 10.08
CA THR A 299 -9.77 -7.99 8.99
C THR A 299 -9.35 -9.38 9.46
N ARG A 300 -9.79 -10.43 8.75
CA ARG A 300 -9.58 -11.82 9.17
C ARG A 300 -8.10 -12.15 9.40
N LYS A 301 -7.22 -11.74 8.48
CA LYS A 301 -5.78 -12.02 8.57
C LYS A 301 -5.12 -11.27 9.72
N ILE A 302 -5.48 -10.01 9.97
CA ILE A 302 -4.94 -9.27 11.11
C ILE A 302 -5.46 -9.84 12.43
N PHE A 303 -6.75 -10.19 12.50
CA PHE A 303 -7.33 -10.82 13.69
C PHE A 303 -6.58 -12.11 14.07
N MET A 304 -6.25 -12.97 13.11
CA MET A 304 -5.49 -14.20 13.39
C MET A 304 -4.14 -13.90 14.05
N LYS A 305 -3.43 -12.86 13.61
CA LYS A 305 -2.16 -12.44 14.22
C LYS A 305 -2.33 -11.88 15.62
N PHE A 306 -3.34 -11.03 15.80
CA PHE A 306 -3.70 -10.54 17.12
C PHE A 306 -4.04 -11.72 18.07
N GLN A 307 -4.79 -12.70 17.58
CA GLN A 307 -5.18 -13.87 18.35
C GLN A 307 -3.97 -14.76 18.71
N GLU A 308 -2.98 -14.89 17.84
CA GLU A 308 -1.71 -15.56 18.14
C GLU A 308 -0.99 -14.86 19.31
N GLU A 309 -0.81 -13.53 19.24
CA GLU A 309 -0.22 -12.76 20.33
C GLU A 309 -1.03 -12.86 21.63
N LEU A 310 -2.37 -12.87 21.55
CA LEU A 310 -3.24 -13.00 22.71
C LEU A 310 -3.13 -14.37 23.38
N VAL A 311 -3.06 -15.46 22.60
CA VAL A 311 -2.89 -16.81 23.15
C VAL A 311 -1.52 -16.98 23.79
N GLU A 312 -0.49 -16.36 23.21
CA GLU A 312 0.87 -16.40 23.75
C GLU A 312 0.97 -15.74 25.15
N THR A 313 0.02 -14.88 25.55
CA THR A 313 -0.04 -14.36 26.93
C THR A 313 -0.17 -15.45 28.00
N LEU A 314 -0.68 -16.64 27.64
CA LEU A 314 -0.88 -17.75 28.58
C LEU A 314 0.45 -18.31 29.10
N VAL A 315 1.53 -18.19 28.31
CA VAL A 315 2.86 -18.69 28.67
C VAL A 315 3.85 -17.57 29.01
N ASN A 316 3.40 -16.31 28.97
CA ASN A 316 4.19 -15.10 29.24
C ASN A 316 3.58 -14.31 30.41
N PRO A 317 3.69 -14.78 31.67
CA PRO A 317 3.16 -14.05 32.83
C PRO A 317 3.82 -12.68 33.03
N ALA A 318 3.02 -11.71 33.46
CA ALA A 318 3.50 -10.39 33.86
C ALA A 318 3.72 -10.35 35.38
N THR A 319 4.92 -9.96 35.80
CA THR A 319 5.32 -9.76 37.20
C THR A 319 5.54 -8.28 37.44
N GLU A 320 4.85 -7.71 38.43
CA GLU A 320 4.99 -6.31 38.81
C GLU A 320 6.36 -6.08 39.48
N LEU A 321 7.06 -5.02 39.06
CA LEU A 321 8.38 -4.66 39.60
C LEU A 321 8.27 -3.47 40.55
N GLU A 322 7.79 -2.34 40.02
CA GLU A 322 7.67 -1.09 40.76
C GLU A 322 6.50 -0.25 40.25
N GLU A 323 5.95 0.59 41.13
CA GLU A 323 4.91 1.55 40.82
C GLU A 323 5.34 2.94 41.29
N SER A 324 5.33 3.90 40.38
CA SER A 324 5.68 5.29 40.65
C SER A 324 4.79 6.24 39.85
N GLY A 325 4.11 7.15 40.55
CA GLY A 325 3.35 8.24 39.90
C GLY A 325 2.21 7.79 38.98
N GLY A 326 1.53 6.67 39.25
CA GLY A 326 0.46 6.13 38.39
C GLY A 326 0.98 5.34 37.18
N VAL A 327 2.29 5.11 37.12
CA VAL A 327 2.96 4.26 36.14
C VAL A 327 3.52 3.04 36.85
N THR A 328 3.16 1.86 36.36
CA THR A 328 3.63 0.57 36.88
C THR A 328 4.53 -0.12 35.86
N MET A 329 5.67 -0.63 36.30
CA MET A 329 6.58 -1.41 35.48
C MET A 329 6.39 -2.91 35.70
N PHE A 330 6.36 -3.66 34.60
CA PHE A 330 6.19 -5.11 34.56
C PHE A 330 7.37 -5.77 33.87
N ARG A 331 7.79 -6.90 34.44
CA ARG A 331 8.61 -7.90 33.77
C ARG A 331 7.70 -8.95 33.16
N VAL A 332 7.78 -9.17 31.85
CA VAL A 332 7.04 -10.23 31.15
C VAL A 332 8.03 -11.22 30.58
N ALA A 333 8.00 -12.46 31.04
CA ALA A 333 8.93 -13.50 30.62
C ALA A 333 8.18 -14.79 30.31
N LYS A 334 8.64 -15.53 29.31
CA LYS A 334 8.07 -16.84 28.98
C LYS A 334 8.46 -17.87 30.02
N PHE A 335 7.55 -18.76 30.40
CA PHE A 335 7.87 -19.84 31.36
C PHE A 335 9.09 -20.66 30.91
N GLY A 336 10.10 -20.73 31.77
CA GLY A 336 11.33 -21.50 31.52
C GLY A 336 12.39 -20.76 30.68
N GLU A 337 12.16 -19.51 30.28
CA GLU A 337 13.12 -18.67 29.55
C GLU A 337 13.41 -17.37 30.33
N ASP A 338 14.38 -17.41 31.24
CA ASP A 338 14.70 -16.26 32.11
C ASP A 338 15.48 -15.13 31.41
N HIS A 339 15.98 -15.36 30.19
CA HIS A 339 16.96 -14.49 29.50
C HIS A 339 16.36 -13.71 28.32
N ARG A 340 15.03 -13.69 28.16
CA ARG A 340 14.30 -12.95 27.11
C ARG A 340 13.11 -12.19 27.68
N ASP A 341 13.27 -11.66 28.89
CA ASP A 341 12.23 -10.90 29.54
C ASP A 341 12.05 -9.53 28.87
N ARG A 342 10.80 -9.09 28.79
CA ARG A 342 10.43 -7.78 28.26
C ARG A 342 9.94 -6.89 29.38
N ILE A 343 10.32 -5.63 29.29
CA ILE A 343 9.87 -4.60 30.21
C ILE A 343 8.67 -3.90 29.58
N VAL A 344 7.57 -3.86 30.31
CA VAL A 344 6.35 -3.17 29.93
C VAL A 344 6.04 -2.11 30.96
N THR A 345 5.86 -0.88 30.50
CA THR A 345 5.47 0.26 31.33
C THR A 345 3.99 0.52 31.09
N TYR A 346 3.18 0.55 32.15
CA TYR A 346 1.73 0.75 32.07
C TYR A 346 1.30 1.98 32.87
N ASN A 347 0.61 2.90 32.21
CA ASN A 347 -0.03 4.06 32.81
C ASN A 347 -1.50 3.74 33.10
N SER A 348 -1.87 3.69 34.38
CA SER A 348 -3.22 3.34 34.81
C SER A 348 -4.27 4.41 34.52
N LEU A 349 -3.87 5.68 34.39
CA LEU A 349 -4.77 6.80 34.14
C LEU A 349 -5.22 6.84 32.67
N GLU A 350 -4.29 6.53 31.75
CA GLU A 350 -4.54 6.55 30.31
C GLU A 350 -4.88 5.16 29.75
N THR A 351 -4.76 4.10 30.56
CA THR A 351 -4.84 2.70 30.10
C THR A 351 -3.86 2.39 28.96
N LYS A 352 -2.69 3.04 29.02
CA LYS A 352 -1.65 2.99 27.98
C LYS A 352 -0.47 2.17 28.44
N ALA A 353 0.09 1.38 27.53
CA ALA A 353 1.28 0.56 27.74
C ALA A 353 2.33 0.73 26.64
N SER A 354 3.60 0.78 27.03
CA SER A 354 4.74 0.69 26.11
C SER A 354 5.58 -0.53 26.46
N CYS A 355 6.11 -1.22 25.45
CA CYS A 355 6.92 -2.41 25.64
C CYS A 355 8.31 -2.25 25.01
N SER A 356 9.35 -2.74 25.68
CA SER A 356 10.71 -2.74 25.15
C SER A 356 10.88 -3.51 23.84
N CYS A 357 9.93 -4.39 23.49
CA CYS A 357 9.96 -5.09 22.19
C CYS A 357 9.53 -4.20 21.01
N GLN A 358 8.86 -3.08 21.27
CA GLN A 358 8.43 -2.08 20.27
C GLN A 358 7.65 -2.65 19.06
N MET A 359 6.99 -3.80 19.24
CA MET A 359 6.31 -4.49 18.15
C MET A 359 5.07 -3.74 17.68
N PHE A 360 4.38 -3.01 18.57
CA PHE A 360 3.23 -2.21 18.18
C PHE A 360 3.66 -1.01 17.33
N GLU A 361 4.72 -0.33 17.73
CA GLU A 361 5.32 0.80 17.04
C GLU A 361 5.80 0.39 15.64
N PHE A 362 6.39 -0.80 15.53
CA PHE A 362 6.90 -1.33 14.26
C PHE A 362 5.81 -1.87 13.31
N SER A 363 4.87 -2.68 13.84
CA SER A 363 3.90 -3.46 13.04
C SER A 363 2.46 -2.93 13.09
N GLY A 364 2.11 -2.19 14.15
CA GLY A 364 0.75 -1.75 14.43
C GLY A 364 -0.16 -2.83 15.02
N VAL A 365 0.38 -3.99 15.36
CA VAL A 365 -0.32 -5.05 16.11
C VAL A 365 0.28 -5.14 17.50
N ILE A 366 -0.56 -5.10 18.51
CA ILE A 366 -0.16 -5.13 19.92
C ILE A 366 0.49 -6.47 20.26
N CYS A 367 1.59 -6.44 21.02
CA CYS A 367 2.36 -7.64 21.34
C CYS A 367 1.79 -8.39 22.55
N ARG A 368 2.13 -9.68 22.63
CA ARG A 368 1.83 -10.54 23.79
C ARG A 368 2.25 -9.93 25.14
N HIS A 369 3.33 -9.15 25.19
CA HIS A 369 3.81 -8.57 26.44
C HIS A 369 2.86 -7.51 26.99
N ILE A 370 2.38 -6.60 26.14
CA ILE A 370 1.38 -5.60 26.53
C ILE A 370 0.07 -6.31 26.88
N LEU A 371 -0.34 -7.29 26.08
CA LEU A 371 -1.57 -8.05 26.34
C LEU A 371 -1.52 -8.81 27.68
N ALA A 372 -0.36 -9.34 28.07
CA ALA A 372 -0.16 -9.98 29.37
C ALA A 372 -0.36 -8.98 30.53
N VAL A 373 0.14 -7.75 30.39
CA VAL A 373 -0.07 -6.69 31.38
C VAL A 373 -1.53 -6.23 31.43
N PHE A 374 -2.18 -6.06 30.27
CA PHE A 374 -3.61 -5.78 30.19
C PHE A 374 -4.45 -6.85 30.88
N ARG A 375 -4.10 -8.13 30.70
CA ARG A 375 -4.73 -9.23 31.43
C ARG A 375 -4.50 -9.13 32.94
N ALA A 376 -3.27 -8.83 33.39
CA ALA A 376 -2.95 -8.67 34.80
C ALA A 376 -3.68 -7.49 35.46
N LYS A 377 -3.92 -6.41 34.71
CA LYS A 377 -4.66 -5.21 35.16
C LYS A 377 -6.15 -5.25 34.84
N ASN A 378 -6.69 -6.38 34.39
CA ASN A 378 -8.11 -6.58 34.04
C ASN A 378 -8.66 -5.61 32.98
N VAL A 379 -7.83 -5.20 32.02
CA VAL A 379 -8.28 -4.47 30.84
C VAL A 379 -8.98 -5.46 29.90
N LEU A 380 -10.30 -5.32 29.77
CA LEU A 380 -11.14 -6.31 29.06
C LEU A 380 -11.29 -6.04 27.57
N THR A 381 -10.94 -4.85 27.09
CA THR A 381 -11.09 -4.42 25.70
C THR A 381 -9.85 -3.65 25.28
N LEU A 382 -9.44 -3.79 24.02
CA LEU A 382 -8.34 -3.00 23.48
C LEU A 382 -8.71 -1.51 23.50
N PRO A 383 -7.85 -0.66 24.10
CA PRO A 383 -7.95 0.78 23.94
C PRO A 383 -7.86 1.17 22.46
N SER A 384 -8.54 2.25 22.08
CA SER A 384 -8.65 2.70 20.68
C SER A 384 -7.30 3.04 20.06
N GLU A 385 -6.34 3.53 20.84
CA GLU A 385 -4.98 3.83 20.37
C GLU A 385 -4.23 2.60 19.84
N TYR A 386 -4.59 1.38 20.27
CA TYR A 386 -4.02 0.13 19.76
C TYR A 386 -4.80 -0.47 18.59
N LEU A 387 -5.85 0.21 18.11
CA LEU A 387 -6.66 -0.20 16.96
C LEU A 387 -6.35 0.69 15.75
N LEU A 388 -5.24 0.41 15.06
CA LEU A 388 -4.87 1.18 13.88
C LEU A 388 -5.90 1.02 12.76
N LYS A 389 -6.47 2.14 12.31
CA LYS A 389 -7.52 2.19 11.26
C LYS A 389 -7.17 1.35 10.03
N ARG A 390 -5.90 1.38 9.60
CA ARG A 390 -5.41 0.65 8.42
C ARG A 390 -5.63 -0.86 8.49
N TRP A 391 -5.72 -1.44 9.69
CA TRP A 391 -5.88 -2.87 9.90
C TRP A 391 -7.34 -3.30 10.09
N THR A 392 -8.24 -2.33 10.15
CA THR A 392 -9.65 -2.58 10.41
C THR A 392 -10.43 -2.91 9.14
N ARG A 393 -11.59 -3.53 9.31
CA ARG A 393 -12.58 -3.74 8.22
C ARG A 393 -13.02 -2.41 7.59
N ASN A 394 -12.93 -1.32 8.33
CA ASN A 394 -13.34 0.02 7.92
C ASN A 394 -12.17 0.86 7.37
N ALA A 395 -11.03 0.24 7.02
CA ALA A 395 -9.86 0.96 6.51
C ALA A 395 -10.18 1.86 5.30
N LYS A 396 -11.12 1.43 4.44
CA LYS A 396 -11.55 2.17 3.23
C LYS A 396 -12.82 3.02 3.44
N SER A 397 -13.54 2.84 4.54
CA SER A 397 -14.76 3.59 4.87
C SER A 397 -14.39 5.04 5.23
N GLY A 398 -15.04 6.02 4.57
CA GLY A 398 -14.58 7.42 4.47
C GLY A 398 -14.50 8.23 5.77
N GLY A 399 -13.90 9.43 5.66
CA GLY A 399 -13.89 10.47 6.69
C GLY A 399 -12.60 10.57 7.51
N SER A 400 -11.97 11.74 7.41
CA SER A 400 -11.02 12.29 8.36
C SER A 400 -11.62 12.24 9.76
N LEU A 401 -11.06 11.41 10.64
CA LEU A 401 -11.13 11.57 12.08
C LEU A 401 -9.74 11.24 12.62
N ASP A 402 -8.79 12.11 12.26
CA ASP A 402 -7.73 12.48 13.20
C ASP A 402 -8.23 13.73 13.91
N GLU A 403 -8.88 13.55 15.06
CA GLU A 403 -9.27 14.64 15.97
C GLU A 403 -8.09 15.15 16.80
N HIS A 404 -6.85 14.77 16.48
CA HIS A 404 -5.65 15.23 17.20
C HIS A 404 -4.60 15.95 16.34
N ALA A 405 -4.98 16.45 15.16
CA ALA A 405 -4.18 17.41 14.40
C ALA A 405 -5.01 18.67 14.06
N MET A 406 -5.65 19.26 15.06
CA MET A 406 -6.11 20.66 15.00
C MET A 406 -5.13 21.53 15.77
N GLU A 407 -3.88 21.59 15.29
CA GLU A 407 -3.19 22.87 15.30
C GLU A 407 -3.70 23.61 14.06
N GLU A 408 -4.51 24.65 14.26
CA GLU A 408 -4.95 25.53 13.19
C GLU A 408 -3.75 26.06 12.40
N PRO A 409 -3.60 25.74 11.10
CA PRO A 409 -2.73 26.50 10.25
C PRO A 409 -3.55 27.70 9.77
N THR A 410 -3.38 28.81 10.48
CA THR A 410 -3.78 30.15 10.05
C THR A 410 -3.04 30.50 8.76
N ASN A 411 -3.51 30.02 7.61
CA ASN A 411 -3.07 30.49 6.29
C ASN A 411 -4.19 30.29 5.27
N SER A 412 -4.75 31.41 4.81
CA SER A 412 -5.90 31.55 3.90
C SER A 412 -5.61 31.13 2.44
N ARG A 413 -5.03 29.94 2.24
CA ARG A 413 -4.78 29.39 0.90
C ARG A 413 -4.69 27.86 0.88
N GLU A 414 -5.63 27.17 1.54
CA GLU A 414 -5.95 25.79 1.21
C GLU A 414 -6.23 25.70 -0.30
N SER A 415 -5.37 24.97 -1.02
CA SER A 415 -5.38 24.94 -2.47
C SER A 415 -6.75 24.48 -2.97
N LEU A 416 -7.26 25.15 -3.99
CA LEU A 416 -8.51 24.76 -4.67
C LEU A 416 -8.48 23.29 -5.08
N THR A 417 -7.28 22.78 -5.38
CA THR A 417 -6.96 21.37 -5.66
C THR A 417 -7.30 20.43 -4.51
N ILE A 418 -6.88 20.71 -3.26
CA ILE A 418 -7.16 19.82 -2.11
C ILE A 418 -8.67 19.76 -1.84
N ARG A 419 -9.36 20.91 -1.88
CA ARG A 419 -10.82 20.96 -1.69
C ARG A 419 -11.56 20.21 -2.81
N TYR A 420 -11.11 20.37 -4.05
CA TYR A 420 -11.66 19.66 -5.20
C TYR A 420 -11.45 18.15 -5.09
N ASP A 421 -10.24 17.71 -4.77
CA ASP A 421 -9.89 16.29 -4.66
C ASP A 421 -10.66 15.61 -3.52
N ASN A 422 -10.82 16.27 -2.37
CA ASN A 422 -11.61 15.75 -1.25
C ASN A 422 -13.08 15.59 -1.63
N LEU A 423 -13.71 16.65 -2.17
CA LEU A 423 -15.11 16.60 -2.61
C LEU A 423 -15.34 15.51 -3.67
N ARG A 424 -14.39 15.35 -4.59
CA ARG A 424 -14.47 14.36 -5.65
C ARG A 424 -14.32 12.94 -5.12
N GLN A 425 -13.41 12.70 -4.17
CA GLN A 425 -13.24 11.38 -3.57
C GLN A 425 -14.51 10.92 -2.85
N ASP A 426 -15.13 11.80 -2.06
CA ASP A 426 -16.37 11.47 -1.36
C ASP A 426 -17.54 11.31 -2.33
N ALA A 427 -17.60 12.10 -3.40
CA ALA A 427 -18.59 11.95 -4.46
C ALA A 427 -18.47 10.60 -5.19
N VAL A 428 -17.25 10.12 -5.47
CA VAL A 428 -17.04 8.80 -6.11
C VAL A 428 -17.57 7.68 -5.22
N LYS A 429 -17.24 7.69 -3.92
CA LYS A 429 -17.77 6.70 -2.96
C LYS A 429 -19.29 6.72 -2.89
N PHE A 430 -19.85 7.94 -2.86
CA PHE A 430 -21.29 8.14 -2.80
C PHE A 430 -21.99 7.60 -4.06
N VAL A 431 -21.39 7.77 -5.24
CA VAL A 431 -21.89 7.23 -6.51
C VAL A 431 -21.78 5.71 -6.56
N GLU A 432 -20.65 5.13 -6.13
CA GLU A 432 -20.45 3.68 -6.07
C GLU A 432 -21.48 3.00 -5.15
N GLU A 433 -21.74 3.58 -3.98
CA GLU A 433 -22.79 3.10 -3.06
C GLU A 433 -24.19 3.30 -3.65
N GLY A 434 -24.44 4.49 -4.21
CA GLY A 434 -25.67 4.86 -4.90
C GLY A 434 -26.08 3.91 -6.01
N ALA A 435 -25.11 3.38 -6.76
CA ALA A 435 -25.35 2.54 -7.93
C ALA A 435 -25.70 1.07 -7.62
N LYS A 436 -25.63 0.63 -6.36
CA LYS A 436 -25.80 -0.80 -5.99
C LYS A 436 -27.22 -1.34 -6.18
N SER A 437 -28.23 -0.48 -6.09
CA SER A 437 -29.62 -0.87 -6.35
C SER A 437 -30.46 0.34 -6.75
N ILE A 438 -31.60 0.09 -7.41
CA ILE A 438 -32.53 1.16 -7.80
C ILE A 438 -33.07 1.96 -6.60
N GLN A 439 -33.23 1.32 -5.45
CA GLN A 439 -33.73 1.95 -4.23
C GLN A 439 -32.69 2.91 -3.65
N VAL A 440 -31.43 2.46 -3.56
CA VAL A 440 -30.31 3.28 -3.06
C VAL A 440 -29.97 4.40 -4.04
N TYR A 441 -30.09 4.15 -5.35
CA TYR A 441 -29.92 5.16 -6.40
C TYR A 441 -30.89 6.34 -6.23
N ASN A 442 -32.18 6.07 -6.00
CA ASN A 442 -33.18 7.12 -5.81
C ASN A 442 -32.90 7.96 -4.55
N VAL A 443 -32.46 7.31 -3.46
CA VAL A 443 -32.05 8.01 -2.22
C VAL A 443 -30.82 8.89 -2.47
N ALA A 444 -29.82 8.36 -3.17
CA ALA A 444 -28.60 9.07 -3.49
C ALA A 444 -28.87 10.31 -4.38
N MET A 445 -29.73 10.16 -5.39
CA MET A 445 -30.13 11.27 -6.27
C MET A 445 -30.86 12.39 -5.53
N ASN A 446 -31.80 12.04 -4.63
CA ASN A 446 -32.49 13.05 -3.82
C ASN A 446 -31.52 13.82 -2.91
N ALA A 447 -30.58 13.12 -2.28
CA ALA A 447 -29.57 13.74 -1.44
C ALA A 447 -28.62 14.68 -2.25
N LEU A 448 -28.27 14.30 -3.48
CA LEU A 448 -27.48 15.16 -4.37
C LEU A 448 -28.23 16.43 -4.75
N GLU A 449 -29.52 16.35 -5.04
CA GLU A 449 -30.34 17.54 -5.31
C GLU A 449 -30.41 18.48 -4.10
N GLU A 450 -30.59 17.94 -2.89
CA GLU A 450 -30.58 18.75 -1.67
C GLU A 450 -29.22 19.41 -1.40
N ALA A 451 -28.13 18.65 -1.58
CA ALA A 451 -26.78 19.16 -1.44
C ALA A 451 -26.50 20.28 -2.45
N ALA A 452 -26.89 20.09 -3.72
CA ALA A 452 -26.76 21.10 -4.76
C ALA A 452 -27.51 22.40 -4.42
N LYS A 453 -28.74 22.30 -3.89
CA LYS A 453 -29.52 23.45 -3.42
C LYS A 453 -28.82 24.19 -2.28
N LYS A 454 -28.27 23.46 -1.30
CA LYS A 454 -27.52 24.05 -0.16
C LYS A 454 -26.27 24.79 -0.63
N VAL A 455 -25.49 24.20 -1.54
CA VAL A 455 -24.29 24.83 -2.10
C VAL A 455 -24.64 26.08 -2.91
N ALA A 456 -25.70 26.03 -3.72
CA ALA A 456 -26.18 27.18 -4.48
C ALA A 456 -26.67 28.33 -3.57
N ALA A 457 -27.32 28.01 -2.44
CA ALA A 457 -27.79 29.01 -1.48
C ALA A 457 -26.62 29.80 -0.86
N VAL A 458 -25.53 29.14 -0.49
CA VAL A 458 -24.32 29.79 0.05
C VAL A 458 -23.64 30.67 -1.00
N LYS A 459 -23.60 30.24 -2.27
CA LYS A 459 -23.07 31.05 -3.38
C LYS A 459 -23.83 32.36 -3.59
N ASN A 460 -25.14 32.37 -3.34
CA ASN A 460 -25.99 33.54 -3.53
C ASN A 460 -25.97 34.53 -2.35
N GLN A 461 -25.51 34.13 -1.16
CA GLN A 461 -25.35 35.02 -0.01
C GLN A 461 -24.05 35.84 -0.07
N GLY A 462 -23.03 35.40 -0.82
CA GLY A 462 -21.74 36.09 -0.96
C GLY A 462 -21.71 37.29 -1.91
N VAL A 463 -22.81 37.61 -2.62
CA VAL A 463 -22.85 38.68 -3.64
C VAL A 463 -23.54 39.97 -3.14
N ALA A 464 -24.10 39.97 -1.92
CA ALA A 464 -24.86 41.11 -1.39
C ALA A 464 -24.05 42.10 -0.53
N GLN A 465 -22.74 41.89 -0.32
CA GLN A 465 -21.86 42.83 0.39
C GLN A 465 -20.59 43.11 -0.41
N GLY A 466 -20.60 44.21 -1.17
CA GLY A 466 -19.44 44.72 -1.90
C GLY A 466 -19.84 45.70 -2.99
N GLY A 467 -19.94 46.99 -2.65
CA GLY A 467 -20.32 48.05 -3.57
C GLY A 467 -19.20 48.47 -4.54
N SER A 468 -19.62 48.76 -5.77
CA SER A 468 -19.17 49.77 -6.75
C SER A 468 -17.68 50.12 -6.84
N LEU A 469 -17.06 49.80 -7.99
CA LEU A 469 -16.23 50.71 -8.80
C LEU A 469 -16.25 50.20 -10.26
N ALA A 470 -16.46 51.11 -11.21
CA ALA A 470 -16.68 50.86 -12.64
C ALA A 470 -15.41 51.01 -13.49
N ASN A 471 -15.38 50.24 -14.59
CA ASN A 471 -14.64 50.34 -15.88
C ASN A 471 -13.09 50.29 -15.85
N ASP A 472 -12.38 49.55 -16.71
CA ASP A 472 -12.54 49.30 -18.15
C ASP A 472 -12.00 47.91 -18.61
N ASP A 473 -12.73 47.35 -19.57
CA ASP A 473 -12.38 46.55 -20.77
C ASP A 473 -11.44 45.31 -20.83
N ASN A 474 -12.13 44.19 -21.17
CA ASN A 474 -11.83 43.09 -22.12
C ASN A 474 -10.76 42.02 -21.80
N PRO A 475 -11.04 40.72 -22.09
CA PRO A 475 -11.44 40.26 -23.43
C PRO A 475 -12.54 39.17 -23.53
N VAL A 476 -13.37 39.33 -24.57
CA VAL A 476 -13.88 38.31 -25.52
C VAL A 476 -13.96 36.84 -25.03
N ALA A 477 -15.19 36.39 -24.74
CA ALA A 477 -15.65 35.02 -25.02
C ALA A 477 -17.16 35.05 -25.31
N SER A 478 -17.55 34.53 -26.48
CA SER A 478 -18.90 34.59 -27.04
C SER A 478 -19.97 33.96 -26.13
N CYS A 479 -20.96 34.74 -25.71
CA CYS A 479 -22.16 34.23 -25.07
C CYS A 479 -23.14 33.75 -26.14
N LEU A 480 -23.27 32.42 -26.32
CA LEU A 480 -24.36 31.83 -27.11
C LEU A 480 -25.71 32.15 -26.45
N SER A 481 -26.71 32.52 -27.26
CA SER A 481 -28.01 32.96 -26.78
C SER A 481 -28.78 31.81 -26.10
N ALA A 482 -29.75 32.13 -25.24
CA ALA A 482 -30.56 31.13 -24.55
C ALA A 482 -31.30 30.16 -25.51
N GLU A 483 -31.62 30.63 -26.73
CA GLU A 483 -32.21 29.80 -27.78
C GLU A 483 -31.22 28.78 -28.37
N GLU A 484 -29.95 29.15 -28.51
CA GLU A 484 -28.91 28.22 -28.99
C GLU A 484 -28.63 27.12 -27.98
N LYS A 485 -28.66 27.44 -26.67
CA LYS A 485 -28.55 26.44 -25.60
C LYS A 485 -29.73 25.48 -25.58
N SER A 486 -30.95 25.99 -25.74
CA SER A 486 -32.16 25.15 -25.81
C SER A 486 -32.12 24.22 -27.04
N LYS A 487 -31.65 24.72 -28.18
CA LYS A 487 -31.50 23.91 -29.41
C LYS A 487 -30.43 22.82 -29.24
N LYS A 488 -29.31 23.14 -28.59
CA LYS A 488 -28.24 22.18 -28.29
C LYS A 488 -28.69 21.08 -27.34
N ILE A 489 -29.49 21.41 -26.32
CA ILE A 489 -30.08 20.43 -25.41
C ILE A 489 -30.98 19.47 -26.18
N GLN A 490 -31.85 19.99 -27.04
CA GLN A 490 -32.78 19.17 -27.82
C GLN A 490 -32.05 18.23 -28.81
N GLU A 491 -30.96 18.72 -29.40
CA GLU A 491 -30.08 17.95 -30.29
C GLU A 491 -29.40 16.79 -29.53
N LEU A 492 -28.83 17.07 -28.36
CA LEU A 492 -28.19 16.06 -27.49
C LEU A 492 -29.21 15.05 -26.92
N THR A 493 -30.43 15.47 -26.60
CA THR A 493 -31.49 14.56 -26.15
C THR A 493 -31.86 13.57 -27.26
N THR A 494 -31.93 14.04 -28.51
CA THR A 494 -32.24 13.19 -29.67
C THR A 494 -31.11 12.20 -29.96
N GLU A 495 -29.86 12.63 -29.82
CA GLU A 495 -28.67 11.78 -29.99
C GLU A 495 -28.58 10.69 -28.89
N LEU A 496 -28.91 11.04 -27.64
CA LEU A 496 -28.98 10.11 -26.54
C LEU A 496 -30.06 9.04 -26.78
N GLU A 497 -31.23 9.43 -27.27
CA GLU A 497 -32.33 8.51 -27.55
C GLU A 497 -32.03 7.55 -28.70
N ASN A 498 -31.34 8.02 -29.75
CA ASN A 498 -30.83 7.18 -30.83
C ASN A 498 -29.74 6.22 -30.35
N THR A 499 -28.87 6.66 -29.44
CA THR A 499 -27.83 5.81 -28.85
C THR A 499 -28.45 4.71 -27.98
N ASN A 500 -29.46 5.05 -27.17
CA ASN A 500 -30.21 4.06 -26.39
C ASN A 500 -30.89 3.01 -27.28
N LYS A 501 -31.51 3.41 -28.40
CA LYS A 501 -32.08 2.45 -29.36
C LYS A 501 -31.02 1.51 -29.94
N ARG A 502 -29.81 1.99 -30.24
CA ARG A 502 -28.70 1.14 -30.68
C ARG A 502 -28.27 0.16 -29.58
N CYS A 503 -28.18 0.62 -28.33
CA CYS A 503 -27.86 -0.22 -27.18
C CYS A 503 -28.89 -1.34 -26.97
N GLU A 504 -30.19 -1.06 -27.14
CA GLU A 504 -31.25 -2.07 -27.08
C GLU A 504 -31.10 -3.15 -28.17
N VAL A 505 -30.74 -2.75 -29.40
CA VAL A 505 -30.45 -3.70 -30.49
C VAL A 505 -29.23 -4.57 -30.16
N TYR A 506 -28.16 -3.99 -29.62
CA TYR A 506 -26.99 -4.76 -29.17
C TYR A 506 -27.35 -5.74 -28.04
N ARG A 507 -28.19 -5.32 -27.09
CA ARG A 507 -28.65 -6.15 -25.98
C ARG A 507 -29.49 -7.33 -26.48
N ALA A 508 -30.40 -7.09 -27.43
CA ALA A 508 -31.19 -8.15 -28.06
C ALA A 508 -30.31 -9.15 -28.83
N ASN A 509 -29.31 -8.67 -29.57
CA ASN A 509 -28.36 -9.53 -30.29
C ASN A 509 -27.52 -10.37 -29.34
N LEU A 510 -27.04 -9.79 -28.23
CA LEU A 510 -26.27 -10.52 -27.23
C LEU A 510 -27.11 -11.63 -26.57
N LEU A 511 -28.37 -11.33 -26.24
CA LEU A 511 -29.31 -12.32 -25.70
C LEU A 511 -29.57 -13.47 -26.69
N ALA A 512 -29.66 -13.18 -27.99
CA ALA A 512 -29.81 -14.21 -29.02
C ALA A 512 -28.57 -15.11 -29.12
N VAL A 513 -27.36 -14.53 -29.05
CA VAL A 513 -26.10 -15.30 -29.05
C VAL A 513 -26.00 -16.19 -27.81
N LEU A 514 -26.33 -15.65 -26.63
CA LEU A 514 -26.32 -16.43 -25.39
C LEU A 514 -27.29 -17.62 -25.45
N LYS A 515 -28.48 -17.42 -26.03
CA LYS A 515 -29.45 -18.49 -26.22
C LYS A 515 -28.95 -19.58 -27.17
N ASP A 516 -28.30 -19.20 -28.29
CA ASP A 516 -27.71 -20.18 -29.21
C ASP A 516 -26.57 -20.97 -28.54
N MET A 517 -25.75 -20.32 -27.72
CA MET A 517 -24.71 -20.98 -26.93
C MET A 517 -25.29 -22.00 -25.94
N GLU A 518 -26.39 -21.67 -25.26
CA GLU A 518 -27.08 -22.59 -24.36
C GLU A 518 -27.67 -23.80 -25.10
N ASP A 519 -28.27 -23.59 -26.27
CA ASP A 519 -28.80 -24.67 -27.11
C ASP A 519 -27.69 -25.59 -27.63
N GLN A 520 -26.53 -25.03 -28.02
CA GLN A 520 -25.36 -25.80 -28.40
C GLN A 520 -24.80 -26.61 -27.24
N LYS A 521 -24.73 -26.03 -26.04
CA LYS A 521 -24.33 -26.72 -24.81
C LYS A 521 -25.26 -27.90 -24.50
N LEU A 522 -26.58 -27.72 -24.65
CA LEU A 522 -27.55 -28.78 -24.42
C LEU A 522 -27.37 -29.93 -25.42
N LYS A 523 -27.20 -29.61 -26.72
CA LYS A 523 -26.92 -30.60 -27.78
C LYS A 523 -25.64 -31.39 -27.51
N LEU A 524 -24.58 -30.72 -27.07
CA LEU A 524 -23.32 -31.38 -26.69
C LEU A 524 -23.51 -32.30 -25.48
N SER A 525 -24.24 -31.85 -24.46
CA SER A 525 -24.54 -32.67 -23.28
C SER A 525 -25.30 -33.94 -23.63
N VAL A 526 -26.28 -33.87 -24.54
CA VAL A 526 -27.02 -35.04 -25.04
C VAL A 526 -26.11 -35.97 -25.83
N LYS A 527 -25.24 -35.45 -26.70
CA LYS A 527 -24.26 -36.27 -27.44
C LYS A 527 -23.29 -37.01 -26.51
N VAL A 528 -22.79 -36.32 -25.48
CA VAL A 528 -21.91 -36.92 -24.46
C VAL A 528 -22.64 -38.00 -23.67
N HIS A 529 -23.91 -37.77 -23.34
CA HIS A 529 -24.74 -38.75 -22.64
C HIS A 529 -25.00 -40.00 -23.49
N ASN A 530 -25.35 -39.83 -24.77
CA ASN A 530 -25.56 -40.95 -25.69
C ASN A 530 -24.27 -41.73 -25.95
N ALA A 531 -23.13 -41.06 -26.12
CA ALA A 531 -21.83 -41.72 -26.25
C ALA A 531 -21.46 -42.55 -25.00
N ARG A 532 -21.82 -42.07 -23.80
CA ARG A 532 -21.65 -42.84 -22.55
C ARG A 532 -22.55 -44.07 -22.48
N PHE A 533 -23.73 -44.04 -23.09
CA PHE A 533 -24.62 -45.21 -23.17
C PHE A 533 -24.10 -46.24 -24.17
N SER A 534 -23.63 -45.83 -25.34
CA SER A 534 -23.05 -46.72 -26.36
C SER A 534 -21.72 -47.37 -25.97
N LEU A 535 -21.06 -46.90 -24.90
CA LEU A 535 -19.85 -47.51 -24.33
C LEU A 535 -20.16 -48.54 -23.22
N LYS A 536 -21.44 -48.71 -22.86
CA LYS A 536 -21.91 -49.63 -21.82
C LYS A 536 -22.68 -50.85 -22.35
N GLU A 537 -22.90 -50.91 -23.67
CA GLU A 537 -23.27 -52.13 -24.41
C GLU A 537 -22.00 -52.73 -25.03
#